data_AF-A0A2D6N7S6-F1
#
_entry.id   AF-A0A2D6N7S6-F1
#
_cell.length_a   1.000
_cell.length_b   1.000
_cell.length_c   1.000
_cell.angle_alpha   90.00
_cell.angle_beta   90.00
_cell.angle_gamma   90.00
#
_symmetry.space_group_name_H-M   'P 1'
#
loop_
_entity.id
_entity.type
_entity.pdbx_description
1 polymer ?
#
loop_
_entity_poly.entity_id
_entity_poly.type
_entity_poly.pdbx_seq_one_letter_code
_entity_poly.pdbx_strand_id
1 'polypeptide(L)' 'NVILTPHVAGATIESRARLGETIADEFARFFAGRPLRYQVTADMLAAMA' A
#
# COMPACT_ATOMS: atom_id res chain seq x y z
N ASN A 1 -24.21 1.34 21.37
CA ASN A 1 -24.64 2.14 20.20
C ASN A 1 -23.47 2.53 19.28
N VAL A 2 -22.41 1.71 19.21
CA VAL A 2 -21.29 1.91 18.28
C VAL A 2 -20.94 0.59 17.61
N ILE A 3 -20.42 0.66 16.38
CA ILE A 3 -19.88 -0.49 15.64
C ILE A 3 -18.37 -0.37 15.66
N LEU A 4 -17.68 -1.43 16.07
CA LEU A 4 -16.23 -1.54 16.09
C LEU A 4 -15.81 -2.70 15.19
N THR A 5 -14.73 -2.51 14.45
CA THR A 5 -14.12 -3.58 13.65
C THR A 5 -12.63 -3.66 13.95
N PRO A 6 -12.04 -4.87 14.02
CA PRO A 6 -10.65 -5.05 14.43
C PRO A 6 -9.67 -4.74 13.29
N HIS A 7 -9.71 -3.51 12.75
CA HIS A 7 -8.84 -3.05 11.65
C HIS A 7 -8.95 -3.92 10.38
N VAL A 8 -10.17 -4.27 9.98
CA VAL A 8 -10.45 -5.20 8.86
C VAL A 8 -11.05 -4.54 7.62
N ALA A 9 -10.99 -3.22 7.51
CA ALA A 9 -11.63 -2.49 6.40
C ALA A 9 -11.11 -2.92 5.01
N GLY A 10 -9.81 -3.23 4.88
CA GLY A 10 -9.19 -3.70 3.63
C GLY A 10 -9.05 -5.21 3.50
N ALA A 11 -9.64 -5.98 4.41
CA ALA A 11 -9.35 -7.40 4.62
C ALA A 11 -10.15 -8.36 3.71
N THR A 12 -10.32 -8.04 2.42
CA THR A 12 -10.92 -8.97 1.44
C THR A 12 -9.86 -9.88 0.80
N ILE A 13 -10.30 -10.91 0.05
CA ILE A 13 -9.39 -11.81 -0.68
C ILE A 13 -8.71 -11.06 -1.83
N GLU A 14 -9.51 -10.31 -2.58
CA GLU A 14 -9.11 -9.54 -3.76
C GLU A 14 -8.12 -8.43 -3.40
N SER A 15 -8.38 -7.71 -2.30
CA SER A 15 -7.48 -6.69 -1.78
C SER A 15 -6.11 -7.26 -1.43
N ARG A 16 -6.06 -8.41 -0.75
CA ARG A 16 -4.79 -9.06 -0.39
C ARG A 16 -4.03 -9.57 -1.61
N ALA A 17 -4.71 -10.20 -2.57
CA ALA A 17 -4.09 -10.65 -3.81
C ALA A 17 -3.48 -9.46 -4.57
N ARG A 18 -4.28 -8.40 -4.77
CA ARG A 18 -3.83 -7.18 -5.46
C ARG A 18 -2.69 -6.47 -4.74
N LEU A 19 -2.71 -6.42 -3.40
CA LEU A 19 -1.61 -5.86 -2.60
C LEU A 19 -0.31 -6.65 -2.85
N GLY A 20 -0.37 -7.97 -2.82
CA GLY A 20 0.78 -8.83 -3.11
C GLY A 20 1.37 -8.59 -4.50
N GLU A 21 0.51 -8.60 -5.53
CA GLU A 21 0.91 -8.30 -6.92
C GLU A 21 1.53 -6.90 -7.03
N THR A 22 0.90 -5.89 -6.42
CA THR A 22 1.37 -4.50 -6.47
C THR A 22 2.77 -4.37 -5.88
N ILE A 23 3.03 -5.00 -4.74
CA ILE A 23 4.34 -4.91 -4.07
C ILE A 23 5.42 -5.69 -4.85
N ALA A 24 5.08 -6.86 -5.41
CA ALA A 24 6.01 -7.59 -6.28
C ALA A 24 6.45 -6.75 -7.50
N ASP A 25 5.50 -6.05 -8.10
CA ASP A 25 5.71 -5.12 -9.20
C ASP A 25 6.62 -3.95 -8.82
N GLU A 26 6.42 -3.37 -7.63
CA GLU A 26 7.24 -2.27 -7.11
C GLU A 26 8.68 -2.74 -6.80
N PHE A 27 8.87 -3.95 -6.26
CA PHE A 27 10.20 -4.53 -6.10
C PHE A 27 10.92 -4.68 -7.44
N ALA A 28 10.22 -5.19 -8.46
CA ALA A 28 10.78 -5.31 -9.81
C ALA A 28 11.13 -3.95 -10.44
N ARG A 29 10.40 -2.87 -10.11
CA ARG A 29 10.79 -1.50 -10.50
C ARG A 29 12.03 -1.02 -9.75
N PHE A 30 12.04 -1.18 -8.43
CA PHE A 30 13.13 -0.74 -7.56
C PHE A 30 14.48 -1.34 -7.96
N PHE A 31 14.55 -2.67 -8.09
CA PHE A 31 15.79 -3.35 -8.47
C PHE A 31 16.25 -3.06 -9.90
N ALA A 32 15.32 -2.65 -10.78
CA ALA A 32 15.63 -2.20 -12.13
C ALA A 32 16.04 -0.71 -12.19
N GLY A 33 16.15 -0.01 -11.05
CA GLY A 33 16.45 1.42 -11.00
C GLY A 33 15.34 2.31 -11.57
N ARG A 34 14.12 1.78 -11.71
CA ARG A 34 12.97 2.54 -12.20
C ARG A 34 12.26 3.23 -11.04
N PRO A 35 11.67 4.42 -11.27
CA PRO A 35 10.83 5.07 -10.26
C PRO A 35 9.70 4.14 -9.79
N LEU A 36 9.46 4.15 -8.48
CA LEU A 36 8.33 3.46 -7.86
C LEU A 36 7.02 4.15 -8.30
N ARG A 37 5.98 3.37 -8.59
CA ARG A 37 4.68 3.92 -8.98
C ARG A 37 3.95 4.55 -7.80
N TYR A 38 4.13 3.99 -6.60
CA TYR A 38 3.43 4.42 -5.39
C TYR A 38 4.40 4.89 -4.31
N GLN A 39 5.47 5.59 -4.73
CA GLN A 39 6.46 6.13 -3.81
C GLN A 39 5.82 7.10 -2.81
N VAL A 40 6.09 6.88 -1.53
CA VAL A 40 5.80 7.86 -0.49
C VAL A 40 7.05 8.69 -0.26
N THR A 41 6.97 10.01 -0.41
CA THR A 41 8.07 10.94 -0.12
C THR A 41 7.98 11.48 1.29
N ALA A 42 9.07 12.08 1.79
CA ALA A 42 9.07 12.74 3.09
C ALA A 42 8.04 13.88 3.17
N ASP A 43 7.89 14.65 2.08
CA ASP A 43 6.92 15.75 2.00
C ASP A 43 5.47 15.23 2.04
N MET A 44 5.20 14.09 1.41
CA MET A 44 3.89 13.44 1.49
C MET A 44 3.59 12.95 2.91
N LEU A 45 4.60 12.37 3.57
CA LEU A 45 4.46 11.88 4.94
C LEU A 45 4.22 13.04 5.92
N ALA A 46 4.83 14.21 5.71
CA ALA A 46 4.61 15.39 6.54
C ALA A 46 3.15 15.89 6.54
N ALA A 47 2.36 15.54 5.52
CA ALA A 47 0.94 15.87 5.44
C ALA A 47 0.02 14.83 6.11
N MET A 48 0.56 13.70 6.59
CA MET A 48 -0.20 12.69 7.32
C MET A 48 -0.32 13.11 8.80
N ALA A 49 -1.55 13.37 9.25
CA ALA A 49 -1.88 13.82 10.61
C ALA A 49 -1.95 12.67 11.63
#